data_AF-A0A9E5UP30-F1
#
_entry.id   AF-A0A9E5UP30-F1
#
_cell.length_a   1.000
_cell.length_b   1.000
_cell.length_c   1.000
_cell.angle_alpha   90.00
_cell.angle_beta   90.00
_cell.angle_gamma   90.00
#
_symmetry.space_group_name_H-M   'P 1'
#
loop_
_entity.id
_entity.type
_entity.pdbx_description
1 polymer ?
#
loop_
_entity_poly.entity_id
_entity_poly.type
_entity_poly.pdbx_seq_one_letter_code
_entity_poly.pdbx_strand_id
1 'polypeptide(L)'
;MRLYNRYSTNKEEISYFINVVPDRFPKISMEVYEDTLTYNFLSVGGSISDDYGFSQLRLFYRVSREGKPGEFKGLPIPIGKDQSIQNFYYQLDLNSLRLLPGDRLEYFTQVWDNDGVNGPKGAKTTAQELRVPTPEDLREEVDQSVAKTETQIDKSIRKAQQLQKEIKSLEDKLRNKDRLDYQDRKMAEEILKKTRRTGPRAKKTSGTEPIAQSTTRTLRGKKPGTQRKNGTTPKTHGRPPR
;
A
#
# COMPACT_ATOMS: atom_id res chain seq x y z
N MET A 1 -29.69 -49.13 -13.59
CA MET A 1 -30.22 -49.37 -14.96
C MET A 1 -29.69 -50.70 -15.45
N ARG A 2 -30.54 -51.61 -15.95
CA ARG A 2 -30.10 -52.89 -16.52
C ARG A 2 -29.99 -52.76 -18.04
N LEU A 3 -28.80 -53.02 -18.59
CA LEU A 3 -28.56 -53.06 -20.03
C LEU A 3 -28.83 -54.48 -20.52
N TYR A 4 -29.63 -54.60 -21.58
CA TYR A 4 -29.95 -55.88 -22.22
C TYR A 4 -29.34 -55.93 -23.63
N ASN A 5 -28.80 -57.08 -24.00
CA ASN A 5 -28.44 -57.42 -25.38
C ASN A 5 -29.22 -58.69 -25.77
N ARG A 6 -29.68 -58.79 -27.02
CA ARG A 6 -30.53 -59.87 -27.55
C ARG A 6 -29.88 -61.27 -27.56
N TYR A 7 -28.63 -61.40 -27.11
CA TYR A 7 -27.89 -62.68 -27.09
C TYR A 7 -27.35 -63.10 -25.72
N SER A 8 -27.54 -62.30 -24.65
CA SER A 8 -27.23 -62.70 -23.27
C SER A 8 -27.86 -61.74 -22.26
N THR A 9 -28.59 -62.28 -21.28
CA THR A 9 -28.95 -61.54 -20.06
C THR A 9 -27.72 -61.50 -19.16
N ASN A 10 -27.16 -60.31 -18.98
CA ASN A 10 -26.07 -60.07 -18.04
C ASN A 10 -26.54 -60.48 -16.62
N LYS A 11 -25.92 -61.52 -16.05
CA LYS A 11 -26.34 -62.18 -14.81
C LYS A 11 -25.63 -61.66 -13.56
N GLU A 12 -24.85 -60.60 -13.70
CA GLU A 12 -24.15 -59.97 -12.58
C GLU A 12 -24.65 -58.54 -12.38
N GLU A 13 -25.00 -58.23 -11.14
CA GLU A 13 -25.35 -56.88 -10.72
C GLU A 13 -24.06 -56.05 -10.68
N ILE A 14 -23.91 -55.14 -11.65
CA ILE A 14 -22.80 -54.20 -11.66
C ILE A 14 -23.07 -53.17 -10.55
N SER A 15 -22.47 -53.41 -9.38
CA SER A 15 -22.51 -52.50 -8.24
C SER A 15 -21.57 -51.33 -8.48
N TYR A 16 -22.13 -50.16 -8.79
CA TYR A 16 -21.37 -48.91 -8.84
C TYR A 16 -21.30 -48.30 -7.44
N PHE A 17 -20.11 -48.24 -6.86
CA PHE A 17 -19.85 -47.45 -5.68
C PHE A 17 -19.63 -46.00 -6.10
N ILE A 18 -20.62 -45.13 -5.89
CA ILE A 18 -20.45 -43.69 -6.05
C ILE A 18 -19.82 -43.16 -4.76
N ASN A 19 -18.51 -42.92 -4.80
CA ASN A 19 -17.85 -42.17 -3.74
C ASN A 19 -18.15 -40.68 -3.93
N VAL A 20 -19.07 -40.16 -3.13
CA VAL A 20 -19.34 -38.72 -3.08
C VAL A 20 -18.23 -38.06 -2.27
N VAL A 21 -17.30 -37.39 -2.94
CA VAL A 21 -16.35 -36.50 -2.29
C VAL A 21 -17.05 -35.16 -2.08
N PRO A 22 -17.15 -34.65 -0.84
CA PRO A 22 -17.71 -33.32 -0.60
C PRO A 22 -16.91 -32.26 -1.34
N ASP A 23 -17.63 -31.38 -2.03
CA ASP A 23 -17.05 -30.29 -2.78
C ASP A 23 -16.40 -29.25 -1.84
N ARG A 24 -15.25 -28.72 -2.25
CA ARG A 24 -14.42 -27.82 -1.44
C ARG A 24 -14.75 -26.36 -1.76
N PHE A 25 -14.80 -25.53 -0.74
CA PHE A 25 -14.96 -24.09 -0.94
C PHE A 25 -13.72 -23.48 -1.60
N PRO A 26 -13.90 -22.44 -2.44
CA PRO A 26 -12.78 -21.69 -2.99
C PRO A 26 -11.96 -21.08 -1.85
N LYS A 27 -10.66 -20.87 -2.08
CA LYS A 27 -9.76 -20.18 -1.16
C LYS A 27 -9.48 -18.78 -1.66
N ILE A 28 -9.48 -17.82 -0.74
CA ILE A 28 -9.13 -16.42 -1.02
C ILE A 28 -8.18 -15.88 0.04
N SER A 29 -7.16 -15.16 -0.41
CA SER A 29 -6.29 -14.32 0.42
C SER A 29 -6.39 -12.87 -0.04
N MET A 30 -6.22 -11.93 0.89
CA MET A 30 -6.21 -10.49 0.59
C MET A 30 -5.12 -9.83 1.42
N GLU A 31 -4.33 -9.03 0.73
CA GLU A 31 -3.33 -8.11 1.25
C GLU A 31 -3.78 -6.69 0.93
N VAL A 32 -3.52 -5.78 1.86
CA VAL A 32 -3.91 -4.38 1.76
C VAL A 32 -2.65 -3.54 1.63
N TYR A 33 -2.67 -2.65 0.66
CA TYR A 33 -1.64 -1.65 0.42
C TYR A 33 -2.28 -0.26 0.58
N GLU A 34 -2.02 0.36 1.72
CA GLU A 34 -2.54 1.68 2.07
C GLU A 34 -1.50 2.75 1.69
N ASP A 35 -1.93 3.81 1.01
CA ASP A 35 -1.12 5.03 0.89
C ASP A 35 -1.33 5.89 2.14
N THR A 36 -0.39 5.78 3.08
CA THR A 36 -0.42 6.50 4.36
C THR A 36 -0.18 8.00 4.23
N LEU A 37 0.27 8.48 3.06
CA LEU A 37 0.55 9.91 2.86
C LEU A 37 -0.70 10.69 2.45
N THR A 38 -1.50 10.10 1.57
CA THR A 38 -2.60 10.85 0.94
C THR A 38 -3.98 10.27 1.20
N TYR A 39 -4.10 9.02 1.67
CA TYR A 39 -5.38 8.33 1.87
C TYR A 39 -6.33 8.43 0.66
N ASN A 40 -5.77 8.59 -0.55
CA ASN A 40 -6.54 8.79 -1.77
C ASN A 40 -7.08 7.48 -2.34
N PHE A 41 -6.34 6.39 -2.12
CA PHE A 41 -6.64 5.10 -2.72
C PHE A 41 -6.43 3.99 -1.71
N LEU A 42 -7.31 3.00 -1.76
CA LEU A 42 -7.17 1.71 -1.10
C LEU A 42 -6.83 0.67 -2.16
N SER A 43 -5.62 0.14 -2.11
CA SER A 43 -5.21 -0.94 -3.01
C SER A 43 -5.37 -2.28 -2.29
N VAL A 44 -6.16 -3.17 -2.88
CA VAL A 44 -6.29 -4.55 -2.42
C VAL A 44 -5.72 -5.49 -3.47
N GLY A 45 -4.93 -6.45 -3.03
CA GLY A 45 -4.37 -7.49 -3.88
C GLY A 45 -4.44 -8.83 -3.19
N GLY A 46 -4.31 -9.92 -3.92
CA GLY A 46 -4.31 -11.24 -3.30
C GLY A 46 -4.39 -12.37 -4.32
N SER A 47 -4.58 -13.58 -3.82
CA SER A 47 -4.74 -14.77 -4.65
C SER A 47 -6.04 -15.50 -4.35
N ILE A 48 -6.63 -16.08 -5.39
CA ILE A 48 -7.77 -16.97 -5.31
C ILE A 48 -7.39 -18.33 -5.91
N SER A 49 -7.91 -19.39 -5.32
CA SER A 49 -7.70 -20.76 -5.79
C SER A 49 -8.97 -21.60 -5.65
N ASP A 50 -9.32 -22.33 -6.70
CA ASP A 50 -10.45 -23.25 -6.74
C ASP A 50 -10.24 -24.39 -7.76
N ASP A 51 -10.87 -25.52 -7.52
CA ASP A 51 -10.75 -26.72 -8.36
C ASP A 51 -11.72 -26.69 -9.57
N TYR A 52 -12.82 -25.93 -9.49
CA TYR A 52 -13.90 -25.88 -10.51
C TYR A 52 -14.03 -24.54 -11.25
N GLY A 53 -13.26 -23.54 -10.83
CA GLY A 53 -13.23 -22.21 -11.45
C GLY A 53 -14.21 -21.23 -10.80
N PHE A 54 -14.11 -19.96 -11.19
CA PHE A 54 -14.76 -18.87 -10.48
C PHE A 54 -15.92 -18.26 -11.28
N SER A 55 -17.03 -17.92 -10.62
CA SER A 55 -18.12 -17.18 -11.26
C SER A 55 -17.90 -15.66 -11.20
N GLN A 56 -17.51 -15.15 -10.03
CA GLN A 56 -17.25 -13.73 -9.81
C GLN A 56 -16.35 -13.49 -8.59
N LEU A 57 -15.69 -12.34 -8.58
CA LEU A 57 -14.96 -11.77 -7.44
C LEU A 57 -15.47 -10.36 -7.22
N ARG A 58 -15.77 -10.00 -5.98
CA ARG A 58 -16.22 -8.64 -5.63
C ARG A 58 -15.53 -8.14 -4.37
N LEU A 59 -15.15 -6.86 -4.39
CA LEU A 59 -14.79 -6.09 -3.21
C LEU A 59 -16.05 -5.47 -2.63
N PHE A 60 -16.40 -5.85 -1.41
CA PHE A 60 -17.45 -5.19 -0.65
C PHE A 60 -16.86 -4.14 0.27
N TYR A 61 -17.53 -2.99 0.35
CA TYR A 61 -17.18 -1.95 1.30
C TYR A 61 -18.42 -1.27 1.86
N ARG A 62 -18.33 -0.77 3.10
CA ARG A 62 -19.33 0.11 3.71
C ARG A 62 -18.64 1.23 4.47
N VAL A 63 -19.29 2.40 4.49
CA VAL A 63 -18.84 3.55 5.28
C VAL A 63 -19.72 3.65 6.51
N SER A 64 -19.08 3.69 7.68
CA SER A 64 -19.73 3.94 8.96
C SER A 64 -19.47 5.38 9.39
N ARG A 65 -20.54 6.14 9.62
CA ARG A 65 -20.48 7.54 10.06
C ARG A 65 -21.08 7.66 11.44
N GLU A 66 -20.38 8.32 12.37
CA GLU A 66 -20.87 8.52 13.74
C GLU A 66 -21.32 7.22 14.44
N GLY A 67 -20.63 6.11 14.16
CA GLY A 67 -20.97 4.79 14.71
C GLY A 67 -22.15 4.08 14.06
N LYS A 68 -22.78 4.68 13.03
CA LYS A 68 -23.84 4.04 12.25
C LYS A 68 -23.27 3.41 10.97
N PRO A 69 -23.32 2.08 10.82
CA PRO A 69 -22.85 1.43 9.60
C PRO A 69 -23.81 1.68 8.44
N GLY A 70 -23.25 2.07 7.29
CA GLY A 70 -23.99 2.12 6.02
C GLY A 70 -24.18 0.73 5.40
N GLU A 71 -24.80 0.72 4.22
CA GLU A 71 -24.99 -0.49 3.42
C GLU A 71 -23.69 -0.92 2.71
N PHE A 72 -23.52 -2.23 2.56
CA PHE A 72 -22.43 -2.78 1.76
C PHE A 72 -22.66 -2.56 0.27
N LYS A 73 -21.69 -1.95 -0.38
CA LYS A 73 -21.63 -1.81 -1.84
C LYS A 73 -20.60 -2.79 -2.37
N GLY A 74 -20.95 -3.51 -3.44
CA GLY A 74 -20.07 -4.49 -4.08
C GLY A 74 -19.50 -3.94 -5.39
N LEU A 75 -18.17 -3.97 -5.54
CA LEU A 75 -17.45 -3.61 -6.75
C LEU A 75 -16.93 -4.88 -7.43
N PRO A 76 -17.22 -5.11 -8.71
CA PRO A 76 -16.71 -6.26 -9.43
C PRO A 76 -15.20 -6.13 -9.67
N ILE A 77 -14.46 -7.20 -9.37
CA ILE A 77 -13.05 -7.33 -9.72
C ILE A 77 -12.96 -8.29 -10.93
N PRO A 78 -12.39 -7.86 -12.07
CA PRO A 78 -12.19 -8.74 -13.21
C PRO A 78 -11.28 -9.92 -12.85
N ILE A 79 -11.72 -11.14 -13.20
CA ILE A 79 -10.97 -12.39 -13.00
C ILE A 79 -11.14 -13.31 -14.21
N GLY A 80 -10.17 -14.20 -14.44
CA GLY A 80 -10.29 -15.29 -15.40
C GLY A 80 -11.12 -16.43 -14.82
N LYS A 81 -12.31 -16.69 -15.36
CA LYS A 81 -13.23 -17.70 -14.82
C LYS A 81 -12.68 -19.13 -14.88
N ASP A 82 -11.91 -19.42 -15.94
CA ASP A 82 -11.38 -20.75 -16.24
C ASP A 82 -10.00 -21.01 -15.59
N GLN A 83 -9.48 -20.07 -14.80
CA GLN A 83 -8.20 -20.22 -14.12
C GLN A 83 -8.42 -20.71 -12.69
N SER A 84 -7.98 -21.93 -12.40
CA SER A 84 -8.05 -22.53 -11.05
C SER A 84 -7.23 -21.77 -9.99
N ILE A 85 -6.20 -21.03 -10.39
CA ILE A 85 -5.39 -20.18 -9.49
C ILE A 85 -5.08 -18.88 -10.22
N GLN A 86 -5.31 -17.75 -9.57
CA GLN A 86 -4.90 -16.45 -10.10
C GLN A 86 -4.71 -15.41 -9.00
N ASN A 87 -3.95 -14.36 -9.33
CA ASN A 87 -3.84 -13.17 -8.50
C ASN A 87 -4.83 -12.11 -8.98
N PHE A 88 -5.35 -11.32 -8.05
CA PHE A 88 -6.18 -10.17 -8.35
C PHE A 88 -5.57 -8.91 -7.74
N TYR A 89 -5.89 -7.78 -8.35
CA TYR A 89 -5.54 -6.46 -7.86
C TYR A 89 -6.68 -5.49 -8.16
N TYR A 90 -7.04 -4.67 -7.19
CA TYR A 90 -8.06 -3.65 -7.34
C TYR A 90 -7.69 -2.40 -6.54
N GLN A 91 -7.84 -1.24 -7.17
CA GLN A 91 -7.59 0.05 -6.54
C GLN A 91 -8.92 0.81 -6.42
N LEU A 92 -9.33 1.06 -5.17
CA LEU A 92 -10.52 1.83 -4.85
C LEU A 92 -10.14 3.30 -4.61
N ASP A 93 -10.73 4.22 -5.36
CA ASP A 93 -10.61 5.66 -5.12
C ASP A 93 -11.45 6.07 -3.90
N LEU A 94 -10.78 6.41 -2.81
CA LEU A 94 -11.41 6.83 -1.55
C LEU A 94 -11.98 8.26 -1.64
N ASN A 95 -11.46 9.11 -2.54
CA ASN A 95 -11.99 10.46 -2.74
C ASN A 95 -13.43 10.42 -3.26
N SER A 96 -13.75 9.41 -4.07
CA SER A 96 -15.11 9.17 -4.58
C SER A 96 -16.14 8.91 -3.46
N LEU A 97 -15.67 8.40 -2.31
CA LEU A 97 -16.52 8.05 -1.16
C LEU A 97 -16.84 9.25 -0.27
N ARG A 98 -16.17 10.39 -0.47
CA ARG A 98 -16.34 11.63 0.32
C ARG A 98 -16.31 11.34 1.83
N LEU A 99 -15.29 10.61 2.26
CA LEU A 99 -15.09 10.26 3.66
C LEU A 99 -14.79 11.51 4.47
N LEU A 100 -15.36 11.60 5.68
CA LEU A 100 -15.08 12.66 6.62
C LEU A 100 -14.05 12.19 7.66
N PRO A 101 -13.29 13.11 8.29
CA PRO A 101 -12.41 12.75 9.40
C PRO A 101 -13.18 12.01 10.50
N GLY A 102 -12.67 10.85 10.94
CA GLY A 102 -13.33 9.99 11.91
C GLY A 102 -14.29 8.93 11.33
N ASP A 103 -14.62 8.98 10.03
CA ASP A 103 -15.35 7.91 9.36
C ASP A 103 -14.55 6.60 9.37
N ARG A 104 -15.27 5.46 9.36
CA ARG A 104 -14.68 4.13 9.26
C ARG A 104 -15.12 3.46 7.97
N LEU A 105 -14.17 2.96 7.20
CA LEU A 105 -14.41 2.15 6.01
C LEU A 105 -14.15 0.69 6.35
N GLU A 106 -15.19 -0.13 6.30
CA GLU A 106 -15.04 -1.58 6.45
C GLU A 106 -15.14 -2.23 5.08
N TYR A 107 -14.21 -3.13 4.78
CA TYR A 107 -14.14 -3.78 3.48
C TYR A 107 -13.68 -5.24 3.57
N PHE A 108 -14.15 -6.06 2.64
CA PHE A 108 -13.74 -7.46 2.48
C PHE A 108 -13.92 -7.88 1.03
N THR A 109 -13.18 -8.89 0.61
CA THR A 109 -13.32 -9.47 -0.74
C THR A 109 -14.02 -10.81 -0.64
N GLN A 110 -14.92 -11.09 -1.58
CA GLN A 110 -15.62 -12.37 -1.67
C GLN A 110 -15.53 -12.92 -3.10
N VAL A 111 -15.21 -14.21 -3.18
CA VAL A 111 -15.18 -14.99 -4.41
C VAL A 111 -16.29 -16.03 -4.37
N TRP A 112 -16.83 -16.36 -5.53
CA TRP A 112 -17.84 -17.41 -5.70
C TRP A 112 -17.36 -18.43 -6.73
N ASP A 113 -17.65 -19.70 -6.45
CA ASP A 113 -17.43 -20.81 -7.36
C ASP A 113 -18.40 -20.75 -8.57
N ASN A 114 -18.16 -21.62 -9.55
CA ASN A 114 -18.98 -21.72 -10.76
C ASN A 114 -20.15 -22.73 -10.62
N ASP A 115 -20.51 -23.17 -9.41
CA ASP A 115 -21.59 -24.15 -9.22
C ASP A 115 -22.97 -23.46 -9.24
N GLY A 116 -23.72 -23.69 -10.32
CA GLY A 116 -25.07 -23.17 -10.52
C GLY A 116 -26.19 -24.05 -9.97
N VAL A 117 -25.90 -25.24 -9.41
CA VAL A 117 -26.94 -26.25 -9.09
C VAL A 117 -27.35 -26.21 -7.60
N ASN A 118 -26.44 -25.92 -6.67
CA ASN A 118 -26.71 -25.95 -5.22
C ASN A 118 -26.77 -24.56 -4.54
N GLY A 119 -26.75 -23.48 -5.33
CA GLY A 119 -26.55 -22.12 -4.85
C GLY A 119 -25.05 -21.77 -4.77
N PRO A 120 -24.68 -20.51 -5.03
CA PRO A 120 -23.27 -20.15 -5.24
C PRO A 120 -22.51 -20.29 -3.92
N LYS A 121 -21.54 -21.20 -3.83
CA LYS A 121 -20.70 -21.32 -2.65
C LYS A 121 -19.62 -20.25 -2.75
N GLY A 122 -19.52 -19.44 -1.71
CA GLY A 122 -18.61 -18.31 -1.68
C GLY A 122 -17.65 -18.40 -0.52
N ALA A 123 -16.43 -17.92 -0.74
CA ALA A 123 -15.47 -17.68 0.31
C ALA A 123 -15.19 -16.18 0.41
N LYS A 124 -15.12 -15.67 1.64
CA LYS A 124 -14.83 -14.26 1.93
C LYS A 124 -13.59 -14.13 2.79
N THR A 125 -12.91 -13.01 2.64
CA THR A 125 -11.80 -12.64 3.50
C THR A 125 -12.30 -12.14 4.85
N THR A 126 -11.41 -12.08 5.83
CA THR A 126 -11.64 -11.30 7.05
C THR A 126 -11.88 -9.84 6.66
N ALA A 127 -12.89 -9.22 7.28
CA ALA A 127 -13.15 -7.80 7.10
C ALA A 127 -12.04 -6.97 7.74
N GLN A 128 -11.57 -5.98 6.99
CA GLN A 128 -10.59 -5.00 7.44
C GLN A 128 -11.29 -3.66 7.65
N GLU A 129 -10.77 -2.86 8.57
CA GLU A 129 -11.29 -1.52 8.85
C GLU A 129 -10.18 -0.48 8.64
N LEU A 130 -10.48 0.53 7.82
CA LEU A 130 -9.68 1.72 7.66
C LEU A 130 -10.39 2.88 8.38
N ARG A 131 -9.73 3.45 9.38
CA ARG A 131 -10.21 4.66 10.07
C ARG A 131 -9.56 5.89 9.45
N VAL A 132 -10.37 6.85 9.00
CA VAL A 132 -9.86 8.12 8.49
C VAL A 132 -9.34 8.94 9.68
N PRO A 133 -8.04 9.30 9.70
CA PRO A 133 -7.46 10.04 10.82
C PRO A 133 -8.10 11.43 10.93
N THR A 134 -8.27 11.88 12.17
CA THR A 134 -8.72 13.25 12.45
C THR A 134 -7.57 14.24 12.34
N PRO A 135 -7.84 15.55 12.18
CA PRO A 135 -6.80 16.58 12.23
C PRO A 135 -5.98 16.52 13.52
N GLU A 136 -6.60 16.15 14.63
CA GLU A 136 -5.96 15.92 15.92
C GLU A 136 -5.04 14.70 15.87
N ASP A 137 -5.50 13.56 15.35
CA ASP A 137 -4.67 12.35 15.19
C ASP A 137 -3.43 12.64 14.32
N LEU A 138 -3.60 13.41 13.23
CA LEU A 138 -2.50 13.82 12.36
C LEU A 138 -1.49 14.72 13.09
N ARG A 139 -1.96 15.65 13.94
CA ARG A 139 -1.07 16.49 14.76
C ARG A 139 -0.28 15.65 15.74
N GLU A 140 -0.93 14.72 16.43
CA GLU A 140 -0.26 13.82 17.36
C GLU A 140 0.79 12.95 16.67
N GLU A 141 0.50 12.44 15.48
CA GLU A 141 1.47 11.68 14.69
C GLU A 141 2.69 12.53 14.30
N VAL A 142 2.46 13.78 13.90
CA VAL A 142 3.53 14.74 13.60
C VAL A 142 4.37 15.01 14.86
N ASP A 143 3.74 15.28 16.00
CA ASP A 143 4.44 15.56 17.26
C ASP A 143 5.27 14.34 17.72
N GLN A 144 4.71 13.13 17.61
CA GLN A 144 5.44 11.90 17.88
C GLN A 144 6.61 11.68 16.93
N SER A 145 6.45 12.02 15.65
CA SER A 145 7.51 11.94 14.65
C SER A 145 8.65 12.93 14.95
N VAL A 146 8.30 14.17 15.32
CA VAL A 146 9.25 15.20 15.77
C VAL A 146 10.02 14.71 17.01
N ALA A 147 9.31 14.24 18.05
CA ALA A 147 9.96 13.73 19.27
C ALA A 147 10.89 12.54 18.98
N LYS A 148 10.46 11.59 18.13
CA LYS A 148 11.32 10.47 17.69
C LYS A 148 12.56 10.99 16.95
N THR A 149 12.40 12.01 16.12
CA THR A 149 13.50 12.62 15.36
C THR A 149 14.49 13.31 16.30
N GLU A 150 14.03 14.10 17.25
CA GLU A 150 14.85 14.74 18.29
C GLU A 150 15.65 13.70 19.08
N THR A 151 15.00 12.62 19.54
CA THR A 151 15.72 11.56 20.28
C THR A 151 16.78 10.85 19.43
N GLN A 152 16.57 10.71 18.12
CA GLN A 152 17.57 10.15 17.20
C GLN A 152 18.73 11.12 16.95
N ILE A 153 18.44 12.43 16.85
CA ILE A 153 19.45 13.48 16.75
C ILE A 153 20.30 13.48 18.02
N ASP A 154 19.70 13.49 19.20
CA ASP A 154 20.41 13.45 20.49
C ASP A 154 21.31 12.22 20.62
N LYS A 155 20.79 11.04 20.26
CA LYS A 155 21.60 9.81 20.23
C LYS A 155 22.77 9.93 19.27
N SER A 156 22.59 10.61 18.14
CA SER A 156 23.65 10.82 17.14
C SER A 156 24.70 11.81 17.64
N ILE A 157 24.29 12.90 18.29
CA ILE A 157 25.18 13.87 18.94
C ILE A 157 26.01 13.19 20.02
N ARG A 158 25.38 12.41 20.92
CA ARG A 158 26.10 11.67 21.97
C ARG A 158 27.12 10.68 21.39
N LYS A 159 26.77 9.96 20.33
CA LYS A 159 27.70 9.06 19.63
C LYS A 159 28.87 9.81 19.00
N ALA A 160 28.62 10.99 18.41
CA ALA A 160 29.67 11.83 17.84
C ALA A 160 30.63 12.34 18.92
N GLN A 161 30.10 12.81 20.05
CA GLN A 161 30.91 13.24 21.21
C GLN A 161 31.75 12.09 21.79
N GLN A 162 31.17 10.89 21.90
CA GLN A 162 31.90 9.72 22.36
C GLN A 162 33.03 9.34 21.40
N LEU A 163 32.77 9.36 20.09
CA LEU A 163 33.79 9.10 19.07
C LEU A 163 34.92 10.14 19.13
N GLN A 164 34.58 11.43 19.33
CA GLN A 164 35.59 12.48 19.49
C GLN A 164 36.48 12.24 20.72
N LYS A 165 35.90 11.80 21.84
CA LYS A 165 36.67 11.42 23.04
C LYS A 165 37.57 10.21 22.79
N GLU A 166 37.08 9.19 22.09
CA GLU A 166 37.87 8.01 21.71
C GLU A 166 39.05 8.38 20.82
N ILE A 167 38.85 9.27 19.84
CA ILE A 167 39.93 9.79 18.97
C ILE A 167 40.99 10.54 19.79
N LYS A 168 40.56 11.45 20.67
CA LYS A 168 41.50 12.22 21.51
C LYS A 168 42.29 11.32 22.46
N SER A 169 41.64 10.34 23.08
CA SER A 169 42.33 9.37 23.95
C SER A 169 43.33 8.50 23.17
N LEU A 170 43.04 8.15 21.92
CA LEU A 170 44.00 7.45 21.06
C LEU A 170 45.18 8.37 20.75
N GLU A 171 44.94 9.61 20.33
CA GLU A 171 45.99 10.60 20.05
C GLU A 171 46.93 10.80 21.25
N ASP A 172 46.39 11.01 22.45
CA ASP A 172 47.17 11.19 23.68
C ASP A 172 48.00 9.94 24.03
N LYS A 173 47.45 8.74 23.83
CA LYS A 173 48.19 7.47 24.04
C LYS A 173 49.32 7.30 23.05
N LEU A 174 49.09 7.62 21.79
CA LEU A 174 50.08 7.48 20.72
C LEU A 174 51.22 8.48 20.87
N ARG A 175 50.92 9.71 21.33
CA ARG A 175 51.93 10.75 21.55
C ARG A 175 52.96 10.38 22.64
N ASN A 176 52.57 9.53 23.58
CA ASN A 176 53.41 9.12 24.71
C ASN A 176 54.11 7.76 24.49
N LYS A 177 54.03 7.17 23.28
CA LYS A 177 54.64 5.88 22.96
C LYS A 177 55.53 5.99 21.70
N ASP A 178 56.76 5.49 21.80
CA ASP A 178 57.68 5.42 20.65
C ASP A 178 57.37 4.25 19.69
N ARG A 179 56.64 3.21 20.14
CA ARG A 179 56.28 2.04 19.32
C ARG A 179 54.83 1.59 19.57
N LEU A 180 54.12 1.34 18.48
CA LEU A 180 52.74 0.83 18.48
C LEU A 180 52.70 -0.67 18.82
N ASP A 181 51.90 -1.04 19.82
CA ASP A 181 51.60 -2.45 20.11
C ASP A 181 50.37 -2.95 19.33
N TYR A 182 50.08 -4.26 19.45
CA TYR A 182 48.95 -4.88 18.76
C TYR A 182 47.58 -4.33 19.23
N GLN A 183 47.44 -3.99 20.50
CA GLN A 183 46.19 -3.45 21.04
C GLN A 183 45.91 -2.04 20.52
N ASP A 184 46.95 -1.20 20.39
CA ASP A 184 46.85 0.14 19.82
C ASP A 184 46.37 0.10 18.37
N ARG A 185 46.92 -0.82 17.55
CA ARG A 185 46.50 -1.03 16.16
C ARG A 185 45.03 -1.44 16.06
N LYS A 186 44.60 -2.37 16.91
CA LYS A 186 43.21 -2.82 16.97
C LYS A 186 42.26 -1.69 17.37
N MET A 187 42.65 -0.86 18.35
CA MET A 187 41.86 0.29 18.80
C MET A 187 41.72 1.35 17.68
N ALA A 188 42.80 1.64 16.96
CA ALA A 188 42.78 2.56 15.81
C ALA A 188 41.86 2.04 14.68
N GLU A 189 41.91 0.75 14.38
CA GLU A 189 41.07 0.11 13.37
C GLU A 189 39.58 0.18 13.74
N GLU A 190 39.23 -0.07 14.99
CA GLU A 190 37.85 0.05 15.49
C GLU A 190 37.34 1.49 15.44
N ILE A 191 38.16 2.48 15.82
CA ILE A 191 37.81 3.90 15.70
C ILE A 191 37.64 4.31 14.23
N LEU A 192 38.49 3.82 13.33
CA LEU A 192 38.38 4.08 11.89
C LEU A 192 37.07 3.50 11.33
N LYS A 193 36.73 2.27 11.74
CA LYS A 193 35.48 1.59 11.38
C LYS A 193 34.25 2.35 11.91
N LYS A 194 34.28 2.83 13.15
CA LYS A 194 33.23 3.68 13.73
C LYS A 194 33.12 5.02 12.99
N THR A 195 34.24 5.67 12.69
CA THR A 195 34.29 6.94 11.92
C THR A 195 33.66 6.78 10.55
N ARG A 196 33.98 5.70 9.83
CA ARG A 196 33.36 5.39 8.51
C ARG A 196 31.86 5.13 8.60
N ARG A 197 31.37 4.55 9.69
CA ARG A 197 29.92 4.31 9.90
C ARG A 197 29.16 5.59 10.27
N THR A 198 29.80 6.51 10.99
CA THR A 198 29.18 7.77 11.46
C THR A 198 29.28 8.91 10.44
N GLY A 199 30.37 8.98 9.66
CA GLY A 199 30.66 10.04 8.69
C GLY A 199 29.62 10.28 7.59
N PRO A 200 29.07 9.25 6.91
CA PRO A 200 28.04 9.47 5.88
C PRO A 200 26.62 9.61 6.45
N ARG A 201 26.37 9.31 7.74
CA ARG A 201 25.06 9.52 8.38
C ARG A 201 24.89 10.93 8.93
N ALA A 202 25.94 11.51 9.52
CA ALA A 202 25.88 12.86 10.10
C ALA A 202 25.58 13.95 9.06
N LYS A 203 26.11 13.82 7.83
CA LYS A 203 25.84 14.74 6.72
C LYS A 203 24.41 14.65 6.17
N LYS A 204 23.73 13.51 6.31
CA LYS A 204 22.33 13.34 5.88
C LYS A 204 21.34 13.88 6.92
N THR A 205 21.65 13.75 8.22
CA THR A 205 20.80 14.27 9.30
C THR A 205 20.91 15.79 9.50
N SER A 206 22.01 16.42 9.07
CA SER A 206 22.14 17.90 9.00
C SER A 206 21.56 18.50 7.73
N GLY A 207 21.14 17.67 6.77
CA GLY A 207 20.37 18.08 5.60
C GLY A 207 18.90 18.12 6.00
N THR A 208 18.42 19.29 6.39
CA THR A 208 17.01 19.58 6.47
C THR A 208 16.41 19.34 5.08
N GLU A 209 15.80 18.18 4.85
CA GLU A 209 14.79 18.10 3.78
C GLU A 209 13.55 18.82 4.29
N PRO A 210 13.14 19.94 3.69
CA PRO A 210 11.96 20.64 4.13
C PRO A 210 10.74 19.80 3.72
N ILE A 211 10.07 19.23 4.72
CA ILE A 211 8.71 18.66 4.63
C ILE A 211 7.68 19.74 4.16
N ALA A 212 8.10 20.99 3.98
CA ALA A 212 7.26 22.12 3.58
C ALA A 212 7.00 22.29 2.06
N GLN A 213 7.49 21.42 1.16
CA GLN A 213 7.30 21.62 -0.29
C GLN A 213 5.99 21.07 -0.89
N SER A 214 5.16 20.36 -0.13
CA SER A 214 3.87 19.84 -0.65
C SER A 214 2.68 20.81 -0.50
N THR A 215 2.79 21.90 0.27
CA THR A 215 1.62 22.77 0.59
C THR A 215 1.50 24.04 -0.27
N THR A 216 2.49 24.42 -1.08
CA THR A 216 2.44 25.73 -1.80
C THR A 216 1.94 25.70 -3.25
N ARG A 217 1.49 24.56 -3.80
CA ARG A 217 1.08 24.49 -5.22
C ARG A 217 -0.42 24.68 -5.50
N THR A 218 -1.28 24.82 -4.50
CA THR A 218 -2.76 24.87 -4.74
C THR A 218 -3.42 26.22 -4.47
N LEU A 219 -2.69 27.26 -4.04
CA LEU A 219 -3.27 28.59 -3.79
C LEU A 219 -2.56 29.72 -4.54
N ARG A 220 -2.36 29.55 -5.85
CA ARG A 220 -2.10 30.68 -6.77
C ARG A 220 -2.77 30.45 -8.12
N GLY A 221 -4.09 30.40 -8.08
CA GLY A 221 -4.96 30.21 -9.25
C GLY A 221 -6.29 30.94 -9.13
N LYS A 222 -6.32 32.13 -8.52
CA LYS A 222 -7.44 33.06 -8.67
C LYS A 222 -6.92 34.49 -8.70
N LYS A 223 -6.99 35.13 -9.88
CA LYS A 223 -7.26 36.56 -10.03
C LYS A 223 -8.02 36.82 -11.34
N PRO A 224 -8.78 37.94 -11.40
CA PRO A 224 -10.08 38.04 -12.06
C PRO A 224 -9.99 38.73 -13.43
N GLY A 225 -11.10 38.69 -14.17
CA GLY A 225 -11.19 39.11 -15.57
C GLY A 225 -11.10 40.61 -15.84
N THR A 226 -11.10 40.94 -17.12
CA THR A 226 -11.49 42.27 -17.64
C THR A 226 -12.04 42.10 -19.06
N GLN A 227 -13.28 42.54 -19.26
CA GLN A 227 -13.95 42.66 -20.55
C GLN A 227 -13.50 43.92 -21.31
N ARG A 228 -13.34 43.75 -22.63
CA ARG A 228 -13.67 44.63 -23.78
C ARG A 228 -13.72 46.17 -23.62
N LYS A 229 -13.16 46.87 -24.63
CA LYS A 229 -13.90 47.87 -25.44
C LYS A 229 -13.24 48.18 -26.81
N ASN A 230 -14.09 48.65 -27.71
CA ASN A 230 -14.04 48.72 -29.20
C ASN A 230 -13.23 49.88 -29.85
N GLY A 231 -13.06 49.74 -31.18
CA GLY A 231 -13.02 50.83 -32.20
C GLY A 231 -11.67 50.94 -32.93
N THR A 232 -11.49 51.21 -34.22
CA THR A 232 -12.33 51.50 -35.41
C THR A 232 -11.39 51.39 -36.64
N THR A 233 -11.90 51.01 -37.83
CA THR A 233 -11.26 51.00 -39.18
C THR A 233 -10.97 52.45 -39.69
N PRO A 234 -10.38 52.78 -40.89
CA PRO A 234 -10.39 52.02 -42.16
C PRO A 234 -9.23 52.18 -43.21
N LYS A 235 -9.30 51.35 -44.29
CA LYS A 235 -8.88 51.57 -45.72
C LYS A 235 -7.35 51.69 -46.00
N THR A 236 -6.72 51.23 -47.10
CA THR A 236 -7.07 51.05 -48.53
C THR A 236 -5.97 50.24 -49.30
N HIS A 237 -6.37 49.51 -50.35
CA HIS A 237 -5.64 49.16 -51.62
C HIS A 237 -4.45 48.16 -51.54
N GLY A 238 -4.23 47.20 -52.45
CA GLY A 238 -4.77 46.91 -53.78
C GLY A 238 -4.32 45.53 -54.31
N ARG A 239 -4.80 45.24 -55.53
CA ARG A 239 -4.88 44.02 -56.38
C ARG A 239 -3.71 42.98 -56.47
N PRO A 240 -4.00 41.78 -57.05
CA PRO A 240 -3.12 40.60 -57.20
C PRO A 240 -2.41 40.55 -58.59
N PRO A 241 -1.54 39.56 -58.88
CA PRO A 241 -1.92 38.28 -59.53
C PRO A 241 -1.11 37.08 -58.95
N ARG A 242 -1.31 35.79 -59.26
CA ARG A 242 -1.84 35.07 -60.42
C ARG A 242 -2.33 33.69 -59.96
#